data_AF-A0A1B6HA91-F1
#
_entry.id   AF-A0A1B6HA91-F1
#
_cell.length_a   1.000
_cell.length_b   1.000
_cell.length_c   1.000
_cell.angle_alpha   90.00
_cell.angle_beta   90.00
_cell.angle_gamma   90.00
#
_symmetry.space_group_name_H-M   'P 1'
#
loop_
_entity.id
_entity.type
_entity.pdbx_description
1 polymer ?
#
loop_
_entity_poly.entity_id
_entity_poly.type
_entity_poly.pdbx_seq_one_letter_code
_entity_poly.pdbx_strand_id
1 'polypeptide(L)'
;MPSNGLAWYINGLLIPEIWMRRGFTYAIRIFGGNNPHSAEFYNPLIITDEPHGGLERLSEAAQKKIRVLAGVQYTLRGQPRPTSAGPLCLARHKGVDRRLD
;
A
#
# COMPACT_ATOMS: atom_id res chain seq x y z
N MET A 1 -7.62 -8.15 -12.32
CA MET A 1 -7.93 -9.01 -11.16
C MET A 1 -8.79 -8.21 -10.18
N PRO A 2 -9.85 -8.79 -9.61
CA PRO A 2 -10.65 -8.16 -8.57
C PRO A 2 -9.80 -7.87 -7.32
N SER A 3 -10.21 -6.87 -6.52
CA SER A 3 -9.59 -6.57 -5.22
C SER A 3 -9.69 -7.80 -4.30
N ASN A 4 -8.66 -8.05 -3.51
CA ASN A 4 -8.65 -9.10 -2.47
C ASN A 4 -9.53 -8.73 -1.25
N GLY A 5 -10.23 -7.59 -1.30
CA GLY A 5 -11.14 -7.15 -0.24
C GLY A 5 -10.44 -6.54 0.97
N LEU A 6 -9.12 -6.33 0.91
CA LEU A 6 -8.36 -5.68 1.98
C LEU A 6 -8.36 -4.16 1.81
N ALA A 7 -8.28 -3.45 2.92
CA ALA A 7 -8.14 -2.01 2.96
C ALA A 7 -7.12 -1.60 4.03
N TRP A 8 -6.44 -0.47 3.83
CA TRP A 8 -5.51 0.06 4.81
C TRP A 8 -6.25 0.59 6.04
N TYR A 9 -5.84 0.11 7.21
CA TYR A 9 -6.22 0.66 8.50
C TYR A 9 -5.00 1.38 9.09
N ILE A 10 -5.12 2.68 9.33
CA ILE A 10 -4.01 3.53 9.75
C ILE A 10 -4.45 4.32 10.98
N ASN A 11 -3.77 4.09 12.11
CA ASN A 11 -3.94 4.83 13.37
C ASN A 11 -5.40 5.01 13.82
N GLY A 12 -6.24 3.99 13.72
CA GLY A 12 -7.64 4.08 14.16
C GLY A 12 -8.66 4.15 13.03
N LEU A 13 -8.22 4.48 11.81
CA LEU A 13 -9.09 4.85 10.70
C LEU A 13 -8.98 3.87 9.53
N LEU A 14 -10.13 3.53 8.95
CA LEU A 14 -10.23 2.70 7.74
C LEU A 14 -10.20 3.59 6.49
N ILE A 15 -9.25 3.36 5.59
CA ILE A 15 -9.02 4.12 4.35
C ILE A 15 -8.97 5.65 4.61
N PRO A 16 -8.07 6.14 5.49
CA PRO A 16 -8.01 7.56 5.80
C PRO A 16 -7.29 8.36 4.71
N GLU A 17 -7.64 9.65 4.64
CA GLU A 17 -6.79 10.67 4.04
C GLU A 17 -5.72 11.10 5.06
N ILE A 18 -4.46 11.17 4.63
CA ILE A 18 -3.33 11.54 5.48
C ILE A 18 -2.73 12.84 4.99
N TRP A 19 -2.67 13.83 5.88
CA TRP A 19 -2.07 15.14 5.61
C TRP A 19 -0.68 15.22 6.24
N MET A 20 0.30 15.66 5.46
CA MET A 20 1.70 15.78 5.90
C MET A 20 2.21 17.20 5.64
N ARG A 21 3.05 17.72 6.54
CA ARG A 21 3.67 19.04 6.40
C ARG A 21 5.00 18.94 5.64
N ARG A 22 5.20 19.82 4.64
CA ARG A 22 6.49 19.96 3.94
C ARG A 22 7.61 20.35 4.91
N GLY A 23 8.81 19.82 4.66
CA GLY A 23 10.00 20.07 5.49
C GLY A 23 10.11 19.19 6.74
N PHE A 24 9.16 18.27 6.96
CA PHE A 24 9.20 17.30 8.05
C PHE A 24 9.48 15.90 7.52
N THR A 25 10.31 15.16 8.26
CA THR A 25 10.57 13.74 8.00
C THR A 25 9.66 12.90 8.88
N TYR A 26 8.96 11.95 8.27
CA TYR A 26 8.05 11.05 8.96
C TYR A 26 8.56 9.62 8.87
N ALA A 27 8.43 8.87 9.96
CA ALA A 27 8.64 7.43 9.98
C ALA A 27 7.29 6.72 9.92
N ILE A 28 7.07 5.94 8.87
CA ILE A 28 5.85 5.14 8.69
C ILE A 28 6.19 3.69 9.06
N ARG A 29 5.53 3.16 10.09
CA ARG A 29 5.63 1.73 10.43
C ARG A 29 4.56 0.96 9.69
N ILE A 30 4.96 -0.05 8.94
CA ILE A 30 4.08 -0.72 7.99
C ILE A 30 3.87 -2.17 8.42
N PHE A 31 2.61 -2.57 8.45
CA PHE A 31 2.17 -3.90 8.88
C PHE A 31 1.32 -4.60 7.82
N GLY A 32 1.72 -4.49 6.54
CA GLY A 32 0.98 -5.05 5.39
C GLY A 32 1.36 -6.49 5.02
N GLY A 33 2.28 -7.12 5.75
CA GLY A 33 2.83 -8.44 5.43
C GLY A 33 4.00 -8.40 4.43
N ASN A 34 4.78 -9.48 4.42
CA ASN A 34 6.03 -9.61 3.68
C ASN A 34 6.17 -10.98 2.98
N ASN A 35 5.07 -11.68 2.72
CA ASN A 35 5.10 -12.97 2.03
C ASN A 35 4.82 -12.84 0.53
N PRO A 36 5.84 -12.68 -0.35
CA PRO A 36 5.65 -12.40 -1.77
C PRO A 36 4.90 -13.49 -2.55
N HIS A 37 4.66 -14.65 -1.94
CA HIS A 37 3.88 -15.74 -2.53
C HIS A 37 2.38 -15.67 -2.21
N SER A 38 1.92 -14.65 -1.47
CA SER A 38 0.51 -14.45 -1.14
C SER A 38 0.09 -13.01 -1.41
N ALA A 39 -0.84 -12.81 -2.34
CA ALA A 39 -1.47 -11.51 -2.59
C ALA A 39 -2.31 -11.01 -1.39
N GLU A 40 -2.66 -11.88 -0.44
CA GLU A 40 -3.34 -11.48 0.79
C GLU A 40 -2.34 -10.98 1.85
N PHE A 41 -1.13 -11.54 1.88
CA PHE A 41 -0.13 -11.30 2.93
C PHE A 41 1.12 -10.56 2.44
N TYR A 42 1.03 -9.91 1.28
CA TYR A 42 2.08 -9.07 0.71
C TYR A 42 1.50 -7.77 0.20
N ASN A 43 1.42 -6.79 1.10
CA ASN A 43 0.88 -5.47 0.79
C ASN A 43 1.93 -4.41 1.15
N PRO A 44 3.00 -4.25 0.35
CA PRO A 44 3.95 -3.17 0.58
C PRO A 44 3.28 -1.80 0.36
N LEU A 45 3.67 -0.81 1.17
CA LEU A 45 3.12 0.54 1.06
C LEU A 45 4.03 1.44 0.20
N ILE A 46 3.57 1.79 -1.00
CA ILE A 46 4.32 2.68 -1.91
C ILE A 46 3.61 4.03 -1.95
N ILE A 47 4.39 5.12 -1.86
CA ILE A 47 3.87 6.48 -1.98
C ILE A 47 4.24 7.01 -3.36
N THR A 48 3.23 7.40 -4.13
CA THR A 48 3.39 7.97 -5.48
C THR A 48 2.62 9.27 -5.60
N ASP A 49 2.79 9.99 -6.71
CA ASP A 49 1.91 11.08 -7.11
C ASP A 49 0.78 10.66 -8.06
N GLU A 50 0.52 9.35 -8.18
CA GLU A 50 -0.61 8.84 -8.95
C GLU A 50 -1.89 8.88 -8.08
N PRO A 51 -2.95 9.59 -8.50
CA PRO A 51 -4.11 9.89 -7.65
C PRO A 51 -5.02 8.70 -7.36
N HIS A 52 -4.96 7.62 -8.14
CA HIS A 52 -5.79 6.42 -8.00
C HIS A 52 -5.05 5.24 -7.32
N GLY A 53 -3.73 5.33 -7.19
CA GLY A 53 -2.87 4.28 -6.66
C GLY A 53 -2.72 3.09 -7.62
N GLY A 54 -2.42 1.92 -7.05
CA GLY A 54 -2.33 0.68 -7.83
C GLY A 54 -1.20 0.65 -8.85
N LEU A 55 -0.02 1.21 -8.49
CA LEU A 55 1.17 1.28 -9.36
C LEU A 55 1.44 -0.01 -10.14
N GLU A 56 1.41 -1.17 -9.46
CA GLU A 56 1.67 -2.49 -10.07
C GLU A 56 0.65 -2.91 -11.14
N ARG A 57 -0.56 -2.31 -11.12
CA ARG A 57 -1.64 -2.61 -12.07
C ARG A 57 -1.55 -1.77 -13.34
N LEU A 58 -0.71 -0.75 -13.36
CA LEU A 58 -0.54 0.15 -14.48
C LEU A 58 0.39 -0.47 -15.53
N SER A 59 0.23 -0.06 -16.79
CA SER A 59 1.15 -0.47 -17.86
C SER A 59 2.56 0.07 -17.58
N GLU A 60 3.58 -0.61 -18.10
CA GLU A 60 4.98 -0.16 -17.92
C GLU A 60 5.20 1.29 -18.40
N ALA A 61 4.55 1.67 -19.50
CA ALA A 61 4.59 3.04 -20.03
C ALA A 61 3.93 4.07 -19.10
N ALA A 62 2.87 3.69 -18.37
CA ALA A 62 2.23 4.54 -17.37
C ALA A 62 3.06 4.61 -16.08
N GLN A 63 3.60 3.48 -15.61
CA GLN A 63 4.48 3.42 -14.44
C GLN A 63 5.70 4.34 -14.60
N LYS A 64 6.30 4.41 -15.79
CA LYS A 64 7.43 5.30 -16.09
C LYS A 64 7.12 6.79 -15.97
N LYS A 65 5.84 7.20 -16.00
CA LYS A 65 5.41 8.59 -15.87
C LYS A 65 5.08 8.98 -14.43
N ILE A 66 5.03 8.01 -13.52
CA ILE A 66 4.66 8.22 -12.13
C ILE A 66 5.92 8.46 -11.31
N ARG A 67 5.87 9.47 -10.45
CA ARG A 67 6.96 9.70 -9.50
C ARG A 67 6.71 8.86 -8.26
N VAL A 68 7.65 7.98 -7.97
CA VAL A 68 7.68 7.28 -6.68
C VAL A 68 8.35 8.19 -5.66
N LEU A 69 7.63 8.47 -4.57
CA LEU A 69 8.06 9.35 -3.49
C LEU A 69 8.71 8.57 -2.34
N ALA A 70 8.24 7.34 -2.07
CA ALA A 70 8.80 6.46 -1.04
C ALA A 70 8.38 5.00 -1.22
N GLY A 71 9.09 4.08 -0.54
CA GLY A 71 8.71 2.68 -0.41
C GLY A 71 9.18 1.75 -1.54
N VAL A 72 10.03 2.24 -2.45
CA VAL A 72 10.63 1.44 -3.53
C VAL A 72 12.12 1.75 -3.61
N GLN A 73 12.91 0.71 -3.85
CA GLN A 73 14.28 0.80 -4.37
C GLN A 73 14.32 0.21 -5.78
N TYR A 74 15.22 0.70 -6.61
CA TYR A 74 15.42 0.16 -7.95
C TYR A 74 16.66 -0.71 -7.97
N THR A 75 16.55 -1.88 -8.61
CA THR A 75 17.73 -2.70 -8.89
C THR A 75 18.63 -2.01 -9.91
N LEU A 76 19.85 -2.51 -10.10
CA LEU A 76 20.76 -2.07 -11.17
C LEU A 76 20.13 -2.17 -12.57
N ARG A 77 19.12 -3.04 -12.75
CA ARG A 77 18.37 -3.21 -14.01
C ARG A 77 17.12 -2.31 -14.08
N GLY A 78 16.96 -1.38 -13.15
CA GLY A 78 15.82 -0.47 -13.09
C GLY A 78 14.50 -1.12 -12.67
N GLN A 79 14.52 -2.34 -12.14
CA GLN A 79 13.29 -2.99 -11.66
C GLN A 79 12.89 -2.44 -10.29
N PRO A 80 11.63 -2.04 -10.07
CA PRO A 80 11.16 -1.60 -8.77
C PRO A 80 11.10 -2.79 -7.80
N ARG A 81 11.65 -2.58 -6.60
CA ARG A 81 11.62 -3.51 -5.46
C ARG A 81 11.02 -2.78 -4.27
N PRO A 82 9.84 -3.18 -3.78
CA PRO A 82 9.26 -2.57 -2.60
C PRO A 82 10.19 -2.75 -1.38
N THR A 83 10.40 -1.68 -0.62
CA THR A 83 11.17 -1.71 0.63
C THR A 83 10.30 -1.53 1.86
N SER A 84 9.00 -1.38 1.63
CA SER A 84 7.98 -0.99 2.58
C SER A 84 7.06 -2.16 2.93
N ALA A 85 7.58 -3.39 2.89
CA ALA A 85 6.94 -4.57 3.44
C ALA A 85 7.36 -4.77 4.91
N GLY A 86 6.54 -5.47 5.69
CA GLY A 86 6.78 -5.64 7.11
C GLY A 86 5.99 -6.81 7.70
N PRO A 87 5.88 -6.89 9.05
CA PRO A 87 5.00 -7.86 9.70
C PRO A 87 3.55 -7.70 9.20
N LEU A 88 2.69 -8.68 9.49
CA LEU A 88 1.27 -8.60 9.12
C LEU A 88 0.43 -8.19 10.33
N CYS A 89 -0.36 -7.13 10.19
CA CYS A 89 -1.47 -6.80 11.08
C CYS A 89 -2.77 -6.83 10.28
N LEU A 90 -3.56 -7.89 10.45
CA LEU A 90 -4.79 -8.11 9.72
C LEU A 90 -5.95 -8.23 10.71
N ALA A 91 -6.90 -7.30 10.63
CA ALA A 91 -8.19 -7.42 11.30
C ALA A 91 -9.19 -8.04 10.32
N ARG A 92 -9.97 -9.01 10.81
CA ARG A 92 -11.10 -9.58 10.06
C ARG A 92 -12.36 -9.38 10.88
N HIS A 93 -13.38 -8.81 10.27
CA HIS A 93 -14.71 -8.80 10.86
C HIS A 93 -15.20 -10.24 11.01
N LYS A 94 -15.67 -10.61 12.20
CA LYS A 94 -16.24 -11.94 12.45
C LYS A 94 -17.75 -11.85 12.34
N GLY A 95 -18.30 -12.42 11.27
CA GLY A 95 -19.74 -12.42 11.00
C GLY A 95 -20.12 -11.47 9.87
N VAL A 96 -21.42 -11.22 9.75
CA VAL A 96 -22.00 -10.34 8.72
C VAL A 96 -22.41 -9.04 9.40
N ASP A 97 -22.04 -7.89 8.81
CA ASP A 97 -22.59 -6.62 9.24
C ASP A 97 -24.11 -6.66 9.01
N ARG A 98 -24.87 -6.81 10.10
CA ARG A 98 -26.31 -6.67 10.02
C ARG A 98 -26.59 -5.20 9.77
N ARG A 99 -27.23 -4.91 8.64
CA ARG A 99 -27.82 -3.62 8.39
C ARG A 99 -28.77 -3.34 9.57
N LEU A 100 -28.58 -2.18 10.23
CA LEU A 100 -29.36 -1.79 11.41
C LEU A 100 -30.70 -1.14 11.02
N ASP A 101 -31.23 -1.47 9.83
CA ASP A 101 -32.53 -0.99 9.36
C ASP A 101 -33.70 -1.84 9.84
#